data_AF-A0A6I1F9Q6-F1
#
_entry.id   AF-A0A6I1F9Q6-F1
#
_cell.length_a   1.000
_cell.length_b   1.000
_cell.length_c   1.000
_cell.angle_alpha   90.00
_cell.angle_beta   90.00
_cell.angle_gamma   90.00
#
_symmetry.space_group_name_H-M   'P 1'
#
loop_
_entity.id
_entity.type
_entity.pdbx_description
1 polymer ?
#
loop_
_entity_poly.entity_id
_entity_poly.type
_entity_poly.pdbx_seq_one_letter_code
_entity_poly.pdbx_strand_id
1 'polypeptide(L)' 'MMRNLNQICIEDDVERLIILRKRLKLNQFQFAKEIGISSSYLRKVESRTIPFPFKFRKKIDEYLKQEHLIYEKGSNLYK' A
#
# COMPACT_ATOMS: atom_id res chain seq x y z
N MET A 1 26.99 -10.41 8.73
CA MET A 1 26.27 -11.51 8.06
C MET A 1 25.88 -11.04 6.67
N MET A 2 26.39 -11.66 5.60
CA MET A 2 25.95 -11.33 4.23
C MET A 2 24.53 -11.84 4.03
N ARG A 3 23.58 -10.95 3.72
CA ARG A 3 22.20 -11.33 3.35
C ARG A 3 22.15 -11.53 1.84
N ASN A 4 21.62 -12.66 1.37
CA ASN A 4 21.31 -12.88 -0.04
C ASN A 4 19.97 -12.20 -0.40
N LEU A 5 19.86 -11.61 -1.60
CA LEU A 5 18.63 -10.94 -2.07
C LEU A 5 17.40 -11.87 -2.00
N ASN A 6 17.59 -13.16 -2.32
CA ASN A 6 16.53 -14.16 -2.33
C ASN A 6 16.03 -14.53 -0.92
N GLN A 7 16.73 -14.08 0.13
CA GLN A 7 16.37 -14.31 1.53
C GLN A 7 15.68 -13.09 2.17
N ILE A 8 15.45 -12.02 1.42
CA ILE A 8 14.75 -10.84 1.92
C ILE A 8 13.25 -11.15 2.00
N CYS A 9 12.73 -11.19 3.22
CA CYS A 9 11.30 -11.30 3.51
C CYS A 9 10.76 -9.96 4.02
N ILE A 10 9.44 -9.78 3.92
CA ILE A 10 8.76 -8.61 4.49
C ILE A 10 8.86 -8.68 6.01
N GLU A 11 9.47 -7.67 6.62
CA GLU A 11 9.75 -7.60 8.05
C GLU A 11 8.54 -7.10 8.85
N ASP A 12 7.84 -6.08 8.35
CA ASP A 12 6.74 -5.44 9.08
C ASP A 12 5.61 -4.89 8.17
N ASP A 13 4.56 -4.35 8.80
CA ASP A 13 3.41 -3.75 8.12
C ASP A 13 3.80 -2.50 7.29
N VAL A 14 4.81 -1.75 7.73
CA VAL A 14 5.27 -0.55 7.03
C VAL A 14 6.01 -0.93 5.75
N GLU A 15 6.83 -1.97 5.77
CA GLU A 15 7.47 -2.49 4.58
C GLU A 15 6.43 -3.07 3.60
N ARG A 16 5.43 -3.80 4.12
CA ARG A 16 4.32 -4.30 3.31
C ARG A 16 3.59 -3.17 2.58
N LEU A 17 3.33 -2.06 3.27
CA LEU A 17 2.73 -0.85 2.72
C LEU A 17 3.56 -0.24 1.59
N ILE A 18 4.87 -0.06 1.82
CA ILE A 18 5.79 0.54 0.84
C ILE A 18 5.85 -0.33 -0.43
N ILE A 19 5.94 -1.65 -0.26
CA ILE A 19 5.95 -2.60 -1.39
C ILE A 19 4.64 -2.53 -2.15
N LEU A 20 3.49 -2.57 -1.46
CA LEU A 20 2.18 -2.45 -2.07
C LEU A 20 2.07 -1.18 -2.92
N ARG A 21 2.40 -0.02 -2.33
CA ARG A 21 2.34 1.27 -3.03
C ARG A 21 3.22 1.30 -4.27
N LYS A 22 4.44 0.76 -4.20
CA LYS A 22 5.34 0.66 -5.36
C LYS A 22 4.78 -0.25 -6.45
N ARG A 23 4.13 -1.36 -6.10
CA ARG A 23 3.47 -2.27 -7.06
C ARG A 23 2.29 -1.60 -7.78
N LEU A 24 1.56 -0.73 -7.06
CA LEU A 24 0.52 0.12 -7.64
C LEU A 24 1.09 1.27 -8.51
N LYS A 25 2.42 1.43 -8.56
CA LYS A 25 3.12 2.51 -9.28
C LYS A 25 2.72 3.92 -8.81
N LEU A 26 2.33 4.06 -7.54
CA LEU A 26 1.92 5.33 -6.96
C LEU A 26 3.05 5.96 -6.13
N ASN A 27 3.25 7.27 -6.27
CA ASN A 27 4.05 8.02 -5.32
C ASN A 27 3.28 8.20 -3.98
N GLN A 28 3.98 8.65 -2.92
CA GLN A 28 3.36 8.84 -1.60
C GLN A 28 2.13 9.78 -1.65
N PHE A 29 2.22 10.86 -2.41
CA PHE A 29 1.13 11.83 -2.52
C PHE A 29 -0.10 11.22 -3.20
N GLN A 30 0.09 10.53 -4.33
CA GLN A 30 -0.98 9.85 -5.06
C GLN A 30 -1.65 8.79 -4.19
N PHE A 31 -0.87 7.91 -3.57
CA PHE A 31 -1.42 6.85 -2.73
C PHE A 31 -2.20 7.40 -1.52
N ALA A 32 -1.67 8.45 -0.87
CA ALA A 32 -2.39 9.13 0.21
C ALA A 32 -3.73 9.70 -0.26
N LYS A 33 -3.77 10.29 -1.46
CA LYS A 33 -4.99 10.80 -2.08
C LYS A 33 -6.01 9.68 -2.35
N GLU A 34 -5.58 8.57 -2.94
CA GLU A 34 -6.43 7.42 -3.26
C GLU A 34 -7.12 6.82 -2.02
N ILE A 35 -6.37 6.66 -0.92
CA ILE A 35 -6.92 6.07 0.32
C ILE A 35 -7.56 7.13 1.27
N GLY A 36 -7.61 8.39 0.83
CA GLY A 36 -8.22 9.49 1.56
C GLY A 36 -7.54 9.82 2.90
N ILE A 37 -6.23 10.05 2.88
CA ILE A 37 -5.44 10.55 4.02
C ILE A 37 -4.51 11.68 3.57
N SER A 38 -3.89 12.39 4.52
CA SER A 38 -2.87 13.38 4.17
C SER A 38 -1.54 12.73 3.81
N SER A 39 -0.82 13.32 2.86
CA SER A 39 0.54 12.90 2.48
C SER A 39 1.52 12.96 3.67
N SER A 40 1.37 13.97 4.54
CA SER A 40 2.16 14.11 5.77
C SER A 40 1.93 12.95 6.74
N TYR A 41 0.67 12.48 6.88
CA TYR A 41 0.36 11.32 7.70
C TYR A 41 0.98 10.05 7.12
N LEU A 42 0.83 9.80 5.81
CA LEU A 42 1.46 8.67 5.13
C LEU A 42 2.99 8.68 5.32
N ARG A 43 3.62 9.85 5.16
CA ARG A 43 5.07 10.01 5.36
C ARG A 43 5.48 9.59 6.77
N LYS A 44 4.75 10.02 7.81
CA LYS A 44 5.04 9.66 9.21
C LYS A 44 4.90 8.16 9.47
N VAL A 45 3.95 7.49 8.81
CA VAL A 45 3.81 6.02 8.88
C VAL A 45 4.98 5.34 8.18
N GLU A 46 5.30 5.72 6.93
CA GLU A 46 6.39 5.11 6.16
C GLU A 46 7.78 5.34 6.78
N SER A 47 7.98 6.46 7.46
CA SER A 47 9.21 6.76 8.21
C SER A 47 9.26 6.10 9.59
N ARG A 48 8.26 5.28 9.97
CA ARG A 48 8.11 4.67 11.31
C ARG A 48 8.12 5.68 12.45
N THR A 49 7.81 6.95 12.16
CA THR A 49 7.70 8.01 13.17
C THR A 49 6.42 7.85 13.99
N ILE A 50 5.40 7.24 13.41
CA ILE A 50 4.21 6.76 14.13
C ILE A 50 3.99 5.28 13.84
N PRO A 51 3.41 4.52 14.78
CA PRO A 51 3.11 3.10 14.57
C PRO A 51 2.09 2.93 13.44
N PHE A 52 2.06 1.76 12.81
CA PHE A 52 1.10 1.42 11.76
C PHE A 52 -0.32 1.28 12.35
N PRO A 53 -1.25 2.22 12.11
CA PRO A 53 -2.50 2.26 12.86
C PRO A 53 -3.52 1.25 12.33
N PHE A 54 -4.29 0.60 13.21
CA PHE A 54 -5.33 -0.36 12.80
C PHE A 54 -6.36 0.27 11.83
N LYS A 55 -6.80 1.50 12.10
CA LYS A 55 -7.72 2.24 11.22
C LYS A 55 -7.13 2.51 9.84
N PHE A 56 -5.81 2.61 9.74
CA PHE A 56 -5.10 2.81 8.48
C PHE A 56 -5.12 1.53 7.63
N ARG A 57 -4.96 0.35 8.26
CA ARG A 57 -5.14 -0.95 7.61
C ARG A 57 -6.50 -1.04 6.92
N LYS A 58 -7.57 -0.67 7.62
CA LYS A 58 -8.94 -0.74 7.08
C LYS A 58 -9.12 0.09 5.80
N LYS A 59 -8.58 1.32 5.77
CA LYS A 59 -8.61 2.18 4.58
C LYS A 59 -7.90 1.56 3.37
N ILE A 60 -6.75 0.91 3.62
CA ILE A 60 -6.01 0.22 2.57
C ILE A 60 -6.81 -0.98 2.05
N ASP A 61 -7.37 -1.80 2.95
CA ASP A 61 -8.17 -2.96 2.56
C ASP A 61 -9.42 -2.55 1.77
N GLU A 62 -10.08 -1.44 2.14
CA GLU A 62 -11.20 -0.87 1.38
C GLU A 62 -10.76 -0.43 -0.02
N TYR A 63 -9.65 0.29 -0.14
CA TYR A 63 -9.09 0.70 -1.44
C TYR A 63 -8.79 -0.49 -2.35
N LEU A 64 -8.13 -1.53 -1.83
CA LEU A 64 -7.77 -2.71 -2.61
C LEU A 64 -8.99 -3.52 -3.07
N LYS A 65 -10.04 -3.59 -2.25
CA LYS A 65 -11.31 -4.20 -2.68
C LYS A 65 -11.92 -3.44 -3.85
N GLN A 66 -11.92 -2.11 -3.82
CA GLN A 66 -12.44 -1.33 -4.94
C GLN A 66 -11.60 -1.49 -6.20
N GLU A 67 -10.27 -1.48 -6.07
CA GLU A 67 -9.34 -1.67 -7.18
C GLU A 67 -9.54 -3.02 -7.87
N HIS A 68 -9.69 -4.10 -7.10
CA HIS A 68 -9.98 -5.42 -7.61
C HIS A 68 -11.32 -5.48 -8.37
N LEU A 69 -12.39 -4.91 -7.80
CA LEU A 69 -13.70 -4.88 -8.45
C LEU A 69 -13.69 -4.10 -9.77
N ILE A 70 -12.89 -3.04 -9.87
CA ILE A 70 -12.72 -2.28 -11.12
C ILE A 70 -12.03 -3.14 -12.18
N TYR A 71 -10.96 -3.85 -11.82
CA TYR A 71 -10.27 -4.76 -12.73
C TYR A 71 -11.16 -5.90 -13.22
N GLU A 72 -11.94 -6.54 -12.33
CA GLU A 72 -12.83 -7.63 -12.70
C GLU A 72 -13.94 -7.18 -13.67
N LYS A 73 -14.54 -6.01 -13.41
CA LYS A 73 -15.55 -5.43 -14.30
C LYS A 73 -14.95 -5.07 -15.66
N GLY A 74 -13.78 -4.45 -15.67
CA GLY A 74 -13.07 -4.09 -16.90
C GLY A 74 -12.69 -5.31 -17.74
N SER A 75 -12.30 -6.43 -17.12
CA SER A 75 -11.97 -7.67 -17.82
C SER A 75 -13.19 -8.39 -18.41
N ASN A 76 -14.38 -8.23 -17.84
CA ASN A 76 -15.61 -8.83 -18.35
C ASN A 76 -16.24 -8.04 -19.51
N LEU A 77 -15.76 -6.83 -19.81
CA LEU A 77 -16.20 -6.03 -20.96
C LEU A 77 -15.54 -6.45 -22.29
N TYR A 78 -14.54 -7.34 -22.23
CA TYR A 78 -13.79 -7.84 -23.40
C TYR A 78 -13.84 -9.37 -23.54
N LYS A 79 -14.81 -10.02 -22.88
CA LYS A 79 -15.14 -11.44 -23.07
C LYS A 79 -16.47 -11.54 -23.81
#